data_AF-A0A2T5YCJ4-F1
#
_entry.id   AF-A0A2T5YCJ4-F1
#
_cell.length_a   1.000
_cell.length_b   1.000
_cell.length_c   1.000
_cell.angle_alpha   90.00
_cell.angle_beta   90.00
_cell.angle_gamma   90.00
#
_symmetry.space_group_name_H-M   'P 1'
#
loop_
_entity.id
_entity.type
_entity.pdbx_description
1 polymer ?
#
loop_
_entity_poly.entity_id
_entity_poly.type
_entity_poly.pdbx_seq_one_letter_code
_entity_poly.pdbx_strand_id
1 'polypeptide(L)'
;MKSISSLLLLFTLVLLGTMPAKAQQLAGSWTSLKKPVSVSFADSDTRYAQDQVPTLTQQKTWETTAWKGEKVHTQLLVWARREVPQVRVSVSDLKDGKGNRIASDKITTGFLRYVMTDEFGKGCGYRKTTDFDSSLVADPIEPVPATAMAANTVQPVWLSIAVPRQAAAGTYKGTVTVKADKTYKLRVTVNVQERELPAPSEWSFDLDLWQHPAAVARVHDVPLWSQQHYDLMRPYYTMLANAGQKAITASIIDEPWGHQTYDDFPSLIKWIKRKDGSWTYDYSRFDEYVSFVMSTGIKARINCYSMVPWKMSFPYFDESTGKDTVFTGKTGTSEYDAFWGSMLKDFARHLKEKGWFSITAIAMDERPLADMQAVIRLLKETDPEWKVALAGVYHPEIEQDIYDYSIASMWKYGDQVLEQRKSSGKPSTYYTSCEEAFPNFFTFSPPAEQTWIGWYAAAEGFTGYLRWAYNSWVANPLQDSRFRTWPAGDTYLAYPGPLTSVRFEKLVEGIQDFEKVRLLREEFTRTGNQVKLAELDKILADFELEKLKSTPAAQMVTKAKSALNRL
;
A
#
# COMPACT_ATOMS: atom_id res chain seq x y z
N MET A 1 38.81 -48.96 22.40
CA MET A 1 38.40 -50.28 21.85
C MET A 1 36.88 -50.34 21.95
N LYS A 2 36.04 -50.40 20.91
CA LYS A 2 36.18 -50.97 19.57
C LYS A 2 35.46 -50.07 18.53
N SER A 3 36.02 -50.07 17.33
CA SER A 3 35.47 -49.56 16.08
C SER A 3 34.69 -50.68 15.38
N ILE A 4 33.53 -50.38 14.77
CA ILE A 4 32.89 -51.06 13.62
C ILE A 4 31.99 -49.98 12.98
N SER A 5 32.33 -49.27 11.90
CA SER A 5 32.53 -49.65 10.49
C SER A 5 31.30 -50.23 9.78
N SER A 6 30.72 -49.43 8.90
CA SER A 6 30.09 -49.80 7.62
C SER A 6 28.84 -50.68 7.61
N LEU A 7 27.66 -50.06 7.48
CA LEU A 7 26.60 -50.51 6.55
C LEU A 7 25.49 -49.45 6.45
N LEU A 8 25.45 -48.69 5.35
CA LEU A 8 24.20 -48.32 4.63
C LEU A 8 24.59 -47.58 3.34
N LEU A 9 25.13 -48.34 2.39
CA LEU A 9 25.10 -48.02 0.97
C LEU A 9 24.15 -49.04 0.34
N LEU A 10 23.23 -48.56 -0.51
CA LEU A 10 22.20 -49.24 -1.32
C LEU A 10 20.76 -48.90 -0.91
N PHE A 11 20.27 -47.78 -1.44
CA PHE A 11 18.94 -47.72 -2.05
C PHE A 11 19.02 -46.78 -3.27
N THR A 12 19.78 -47.20 -4.27
CA THR A 12 19.59 -46.75 -5.65
C THR A 12 18.71 -47.79 -6.33
N LEU A 13 17.39 -47.61 -6.22
CA LEU A 13 16.47 -48.24 -7.16
C LEU A 13 15.70 -47.13 -7.87
N VAL A 14 16.04 -47.04 -9.15
CA VAL A 14 15.42 -46.31 -10.24
C VAL A 14 13.90 -46.27 -10.11
N LEU A 15 13.35 -45.09 -9.85
CA LEU A 15 12.13 -44.64 -10.51
C LEU A 15 12.55 -43.55 -11.50
N LEU A 16 12.81 -43.98 -12.74
CA LEU A 16 12.74 -43.14 -13.94
C LEU A 16 11.26 -42.72 -14.12
N GLY A 17 10.76 -41.91 -13.19
CA GLY A 17 9.60 -41.08 -13.46
C GLY A 17 10.08 -39.97 -14.37
N THR A 18 9.57 -39.94 -15.60
CA THR A 18 9.77 -38.80 -16.51
C THR A 18 9.48 -37.52 -15.73
N MET A 19 10.46 -36.63 -15.60
CA MET A 19 10.22 -35.30 -15.04
C MET A 19 9.00 -34.71 -15.75
N PRO A 20 8.05 -34.09 -15.03
CA PRO A 20 6.88 -33.50 -15.67
C PRO A 20 7.34 -32.54 -16.77
N ALA A 21 6.63 -32.50 -17.91
CA ALA A 21 7.08 -31.80 -19.12
C ALA A 21 7.50 -30.33 -18.86
N LYS A 22 6.81 -29.65 -17.93
CA LYS A 22 7.15 -28.30 -17.47
C LYS A 22 8.54 -28.24 -16.81
N ALA A 23 8.89 -29.19 -15.94
CA ALA A 23 10.21 -29.27 -15.31
C ALA A 23 11.31 -29.57 -16.35
N GLN A 24 11.03 -30.42 -17.34
CA GLN A 24 11.97 -30.72 -18.41
C GLN A 24 12.20 -29.50 -19.33
N GLN A 25 11.15 -28.74 -19.66
CA GLN A 25 11.23 -27.51 -20.43
C GLN A 25 12.01 -26.40 -19.69
N LEU A 26 11.78 -26.24 -18.38
CA LEU A 26 12.52 -25.29 -17.55
C LEU A 26 14.02 -25.67 -17.50
N ALA A 27 14.35 -26.93 -17.25
CA ALA A 27 15.73 -27.40 -17.26
C ALA A 27 16.43 -27.20 -18.63
N GLY A 28 15.72 -27.44 -19.73
CA GLY A 28 16.19 -27.18 -21.09
C GLY A 28 16.51 -25.70 -21.34
N SER A 29 15.69 -24.80 -20.78
CA SER A 29 15.87 -23.35 -20.93
C SER A 29 17.14 -22.87 -20.24
N TRP A 30 17.41 -23.31 -19.01
CA TRP A 30 18.63 -22.94 -18.27
C TRP A 30 19.92 -23.51 -18.88
N THR A 31 19.88 -24.73 -19.40
CA THR A 31 21.04 -25.36 -20.06
C THR A 31 21.39 -24.68 -21.38
N SER A 32 20.41 -24.11 -22.08
CA SER A 32 20.60 -23.34 -23.32
C SER A 32 21.32 -21.99 -23.13
N LEU A 33 21.45 -21.51 -21.88
CA LEU A 33 22.14 -20.25 -21.60
C LEU A 33 23.61 -20.33 -21.97
N LYS A 34 24.02 -19.49 -22.93
CA LYS A 34 25.42 -19.38 -23.38
C LYS A 34 26.36 -18.84 -22.28
N LYS A 35 25.86 -17.97 -21.40
CA LYS A 35 26.63 -17.35 -20.32
C LYS A 35 26.23 -17.95 -18.97
N PRO A 36 27.17 -18.16 -18.04
CA PRO A 36 26.86 -18.69 -16.70
C PRO A 36 25.98 -17.74 -15.88
N VAL A 37 26.22 -16.43 -16.01
CA VAL A 37 25.47 -15.36 -15.37
C VAL A 37 25.15 -14.28 -16.40
N SER A 38 23.94 -13.77 -16.35
CA SER A 38 23.46 -12.67 -17.16
C SER A 38 22.91 -11.56 -16.27
N VAL A 39 23.10 -10.32 -16.73
CA VAL A 39 22.62 -9.11 -16.05
C VAL A 39 22.01 -8.19 -17.08
N SER A 40 20.84 -7.63 -16.79
CA SER A 40 20.10 -6.72 -17.68
C SER A 40 19.26 -5.74 -16.88
N PHE A 41 19.04 -4.54 -17.39
CA PHE A 41 17.84 -3.78 -17.01
C PHE A 41 16.59 -4.50 -17.48
N ALA A 42 15.48 -4.26 -16.77
CA ALA A 42 14.15 -4.73 -17.05
C ALA A 42 13.14 -3.63 -16.70
N ASP A 43 11.93 -3.74 -17.24
CA ASP A 43 10.82 -2.88 -16.83
C ASP A 43 10.44 -3.14 -15.36
N SER A 44 9.82 -2.16 -14.72
CA SER A 44 9.29 -2.27 -13.36
C SER A 44 7.86 -2.83 -13.30
N ASP A 45 7.27 -3.15 -14.46
CA ASP A 45 5.87 -3.57 -14.60
C ASP A 45 5.70 -5.08 -14.71
N THR A 46 6.81 -5.82 -14.69
CA THR A 46 6.85 -7.28 -14.79
C THR A 46 7.39 -7.90 -13.51
N ARG A 47 6.74 -8.98 -13.06
CA ARG A 47 7.24 -9.83 -11.98
C ARG A 47 7.94 -11.04 -12.60
N TYR A 48 9.24 -11.14 -12.38
CA TYR A 48 10.04 -12.20 -12.95
C TYR A 48 10.02 -13.43 -12.05
N ALA A 49 9.54 -14.56 -12.57
CA ALA A 49 9.52 -15.84 -11.85
C ALA A 49 10.94 -16.28 -11.47
N GLN A 50 11.10 -16.86 -10.28
CA GLN A 50 12.41 -17.23 -9.76
C GLN A 50 13.08 -18.33 -10.57
N ASP A 51 12.30 -19.28 -11.10
CA ASP A 51 12.74 -20.53 -11.71
C ASP A 51 12.72 -20.51 -13.25
N GLN A 52 12.40 -19.38 -13.87
CA GLN A 52 12.28 -19.24 -15.32
C GLN A 52 13.34 -18.30 -15.90
N VAL A 53 13.95 -18.68 -17.01
CA VAL A 53 14.84 -17.78 -17.75
C VAL A 53 14.02 -16.58 -18.26
N PRO A 54 14.40 -15.32 -17.92
CA PRO A 54 13.62 -14.15 -18.34
C PRO A 54 13.54 -14.02 -19.86
N THR A 55 12.32 -13.85 -20.38
CA THR A 55 12.08 -13.56 -21.80
C THR A 55 12.15 -12.05 -22.04
N LEU A 56 13.37 -11.54 -22.26
CA LEU A 56 13.59 -10.12 -22.54
C LEU A 56 14.80 -9.89 -23.46
N THR A 57 14.80 -8.75 -24.14
CA THR A 57 15.98 -8.27 -24.86
C THR A 57 16.95 -7.64 -23.87
N GLN A 58 18.17 -8.19 -23.74
CA GLN A 58 19.15 -7.70 -22.76
C GLN A 58 19.50 -6.22 -23.01
N GLN A 59 19.34 -5.39 -21.99
CA GLN A 59 19.65 -3.96 -22.02
C GLN A 59 20.72 -3.60 -20.98
N LYS A 60 21.70 -2.81 -21.41
CA LYS A 60 22.78 -2.28 -20.56
C LYS A 60 22.58 -0.82 -20.19
N THR A 61 21.50 -0.22 -20.66
CA THR A 61 21.18 1.20 -20.53
C THR A 61 19.74 1.29 -20.04
N TRP A 62 19.50 2.16 -19.07
CA TRP A 62 18.17 2.60 -18.71
C TRP A 62 18.15 4.13 -18.76
N GLU A 63 17.11 4.67 -19.38
CA GLU A 63 16.89 6.09 -19.53
C GLU A 63 15.47 6.42 -19.09
N THR A 64 15.32 7.49 -18.31
CA THR A 64 14.03 7.97 -17.84
C THR A 64 13.99 9.49 -17.75
N THR A 65 12.79 10.04 -17.61
CA THR A 65 12.53 11.47 -17.42
C THR A 65 11.84 11.67 -16.08
N ALA A 66 12.25 12.69 -15.34
CA ALA A 66 11.70 12.99 -14.02
C ALA A 66 11.58 14.49 -13.79
N TRP A 67 10.62 14.90 -12.96
CA TRP A 67 10.58 16.26 -12.38
C TRP A 67 11.55 16.33 -11.19
N LYS A 68 11.92 17.56 -10.81
CA LYS A 68 12.62 17.80 -9.54
C LYS A 68 11.71 17.35 -8.40
N GLY A 69 12.23 16.66 -7.40
CA GLY A 69 11.44 16.11 -6.28
C GLY A 69 10.78 14.76 -6.53
N GLU A 70 10.78 14.25 -7.77
CA GLU A 70 10.16 12.97 -8.11
C GLU A 70 11.05 11.77 -7.74
N LYS A 71 10.42 10.68 -7.31
CA LYS A 71 11.01 9.35 -7.20
C LYS A 71 10.64 8.49 -8.41
N VAL A 72 11.64 8.08 -9.18
CA VAL A 72 11.49 7.17 -10.34
C VAL A 72 12.19 5.85 -10.08
N HIS A 73 11.77 4.77 -10.75
CA HIS A 73 12.34 3.45 -10.51
C HIS A 73 12.39 2.56 -11.76
N THR A 74 13.16 1.48 -11.65
CA THR A 74 13.30 0.40 -12.63
C THR A 74 13.73 -0.89 -11.93
N GLN A 75 13.88 -1.98 -12.68
CA GLN A 75 14.46 -3.22 -12.19
C GLN A 75 15.75 -3.58 -12.92
N LEU A 76 16.66 -4.24 -12.22
CA LEU A 76 17.77 -4.99 -12.80
C LEU A 76 17.53 -6.47 -12.51
N LEU A 77 17.80 -7.34 -13.48
CA LEU A 77 17.77 -8.78 -13.28
C LEU A 77 19.18 -9.33 -13.28
N VAL A 78 19.45 -10.22 -12.33
CA VAL A 78 20.57 -11.16 -12.37
C VAL A 78 19.96 -12.55 -12.51
N TRP A 79 20.40 -13.34 -13.49
CA TRP A 79 20.00 -14.75 -13.59
C TRP A 79 21.19 -15.62 -13.94
N ALA A 80 21.23 -16.81 -13.35
CA ALA A 80 22.41 -17.66 -13.42
C ALA A 80 22.02 -19.14 -13.53
N ARG A 81 22.71 -19.88 -14.40
CA ARG A 81 22.61 -21.36 -14.49
C ARG A 81 23.51 -22.10 -13.52
N ARG A 82 24.22 -21.35 -12.67
CA ARG A 82 25.13 -21.86 -11.63
C ARG A 82 24.95 -21.03 -10.37
N GLU A 83 25.41 -21.57 -9.25
CA GLU A 83 25.43 -20.84 -7.99
C GLU A 83 26.28 -19.56 -8.11
N VAL A 84 25.79 -18.48 -7.49
CA VAL A 84 26.50 -17.23 -7.30
C VAL A 84 26.53 -16.94 -5.81
N PRO A 85 27.64 -17.22 -5.10
CA PRO A 85 27.71 -17.08 -3.64
C PRO A 85 27.43 -15.66 -3.16
N GLN A 86 27.72 -14.67 -4.01
CA GLN A 86 27.51 -13.28 -3.67
C GLN A 86 27.22 -12.42 -4.90
N VAL A 87 26.02 -11.83 -4.92
CA VAL A 87 25.64 -10.72 -5.79
C VAL A 87 25.66 -9.44 -4.98
N ARG A 88 26.40 -8.42 -5.44
CA ARG A 88 26.41 -7.07 -4.85
C ARG A 88 26.03 -6.04 -5.90
N VAL A 89 25.25 -5.05 -5.50
CA VAL A 89 24.89 -3.91 -6.34
C VAL A 89 25.42 -2.63 -5.70
N SER A 90 25.99 -1.76 -6.52
CA SER A 90 26.46 -0.43 -6.11
C SER A 90 26.18 0.57 -7.22
N VAL A 91 25.99 1.82 -6.85
CA VAL A 91 25.60 2.90 -7.77
C VAL A 91 26.57 4.07 -7.64
N SER A 92 26.88 4.71 -8.75
CA SER A 92 27.63 5.97 -8.74
C SER A 92 26.70 7.16 -8.51
N ASP A 93 27.26 8.32 -8.17
CA ASP A 93 26.59 9.59 -8.44
C ASP A 93 26.13 9.65 -9.91
N LEU A 94 25.03 10.36 -10.16
CA LEU A 94 24.65 10.78 -11.50
C LEU A 94 25.16 12.21 -11.72
N LYS A 95 25.84 12.46 -12.83
CA LYS A 95 26.48 13.76 -13.14
C LYS A 95 26.00 14.28 -14.48
N ASP A 96 25.83 15.60 -14.57
CA ASP A 96 25.38 16.27 -15.81
C ASP A 96 26.52 16.77 -16.71
N GLY A 97 27.77 16.65 -16.24
CA GLY A 97 28.96 17.16 -16.93
C GLY A 97 29.18 18.68 -16.80
N LYS A 98 28.32 19.40 -16.08
CA LYS A 98 28.40 20.85 -15.80
C LYS A 98 28.73 21.18 -14.34
N GLY A 99 28.97 20.15 -13.53
CA GLY A 99 29.31 20.29 -12.10
C GLY A 99 28.16 19.93 -11.15
N ASN A 100 26.94 19.73 -11.67
CA ASN A 100 25.82 19.28 -10.85
C ASN A 100 25.85 17.76 -10.66
N ARG A 101 25.32 17.30 -9.52
CA ARG A 101 25.22 15.87 -9.21
C ARG A 101 23.92 15.52 -8.48
N ILE A 102 23.37 14.37 -8.82
CA ILE A 102 22.47 13.62 -7.95
C ILE A 102 23.35 12.60 -7.22
N ALA A 103 23.51 12.79 -5.92
CA ALA A 103 24.39 11.97 -5.11
C ALA A 103 23.87 10.53 -4.97
N SER A 104 24.78 9.56 -4.84
CA SER A 104 24.43 8.14 -4.76
C SER A 104 23.55 7.79 -3.55
N ASP A 105 23.52 8.60 -2.49
CA ASP A 105 22.62 8.44 -1.33
C ASP A 105 21.14 8.68 -1.69
N LYS A 106 20.86 9.29 -2.84
CA LYS A 106 19.52 9.46 -3.41
C LYS A 106 19.09 8.29 -4.30
N ILE A 107 19.96 7.30 -4.46
CA ILE A 107 19.72 6.12 -5.27
C ILE A 107 19.70 4.92 -4.34
N THR A 108 18.57 4.24 -4.26
CA THR A 108 18.41 3.04 -3.43
C THR A 108 18.33 1.81 -4.31
N THR A 109 18.91 0.72 -3.83
CA THR A 109 18.78 -0.61 -4.45
C THR A 109 18.32 -1.61 -3.41
N GLY A 110 17.40 -2.50 -3.78
CA GLY A 110 16.95 -3.59 -2.92
C GLY A 110 16.71 -4.86 -3.71
N PHE A 111 17.11 -6.00 -3.16
CA PHE A 111 16.83 -7.30 -3.75
C PHE A 111 15.34 -7.62 -3.58
N LEU A 112 14.64 -7.93 -4.67
CA LEU A 112 13.26 -8.40 -4.54
C LEU A 112 13.28 -9.81 -3.96
N ARG A 113 12.56 -10.00 -2.88
CA ARG A 113 12.33 -11.33 -2.29
C ARG A 113 11.08 -11.95 -2.88
N TYR A 114 11.04 -13.27 -2.82
CA TYR A 114 9.92 -14.05 -3.30
C TYR A 114 9.02 -14.42 -2.13
N VAL A 115 7.74 -14.15 -2.26
CA VAL A 115 6.68 -14.53 -1.30
C VAL A 115 5.73 -15.52 -1.97
N MET A 116 5.21 -16.48 -1.21
CA MET A 116 4.15 -17.37 -1.70
C MET A 116 2.87 -16.56 -1.90
N THR A 117 2.24 -16.74 -3.06
CA THR A 117 0.99 -16.12 -3.47
C THR A 117 0.02 -17.19 -3.99
N ASP A 118 -1.25 -16.84 -4.12
CA ASP A 118 -2.27 -17.63 -4.82
C ASP A 118 -2.73 -16.93 -6.12
N GLU A 119 -3.99 -17.07 -6.48
CA GLU A 119 -4.65 -16.49 -7.65
C GLU A 119 -5.95 -15.75 -7.27
N PHE A 120 -6.55 -15.02 -8.22
CA PHE A 120 -7.80 -14.30 -7.96
C PHE A 120 -8.96 -15.24 -7.63
N GLY A 121 -9.12 -16.36 -8.34
CA GLY A 121 -10.20 -17.33 -8.10
C GLY A 121 -11.59 -16.68 -8.15
N LYS A 122 -12.32 -16.71 -7.03
CA LYS A 122 -13.66 -16.10 -6.89
C LYS A 122 -13.64 -14.72 -6.20
N GLY A 123 -12.46 -14.15 -5.95
CA GLY A 123 -12.32 -12.91 -5.18
C GLY A 123 -12.59 -13.13 -3.69
N CYS A 124 -13.58 -12.43 -3.16
CA CYS A 124 -13.97 -12.45 -1.75
C CYS A 124 -14.40 -13.83 -1.21
N GLY A 125 -14.12 -14.05 0.07
CA GLY A 125 -14.68 -15.16 0.85
C GLY A 125 -13.68 -16.25 1.23
N TYR A 126 -14.03 -17.05 2.23
CA TYR A 126 -13.14 -18.05 2.83
C TYR A 126 -12.37 -18.89 1.81
N ARG A 127 -11.07 -19.06 2.06
CA ARG A 127 -10.13 -19.79 1.23
C ARG A 127 -9.48 -20.92 2.00
N LYS A 128 -9.38 -22.07 1.35
CA LYS A 128 -8.47 -23.15 1.74
C LYS A 128 -7.35 -23.18 0.72
N THR A 129 -6.11 -23.23 1.19
CA THR A 129 -4.93 -23.18 0.31
C THR A 129 -4.86 -24.34 -0.69
N THR A 130 -5.58 -25.43 -0.47
CA THR A 130 -5.67 -26.58 -1.37
C THR A 130 -6.58 -26.34 -2.58
N ASP A 131 -7.44 -25.32 -2.52
CA ASP A 131 -8.49 -25.08 -3.52
C ASP A 131 -8.03 -24.08 -4.60
N PHE A 132 -6.83 -23.51 -4.44
CA PHE A 132 -6.27 -22.47 -5.30
C PHE A 132 -4.82 -22.81 -5.66
N ASP A 133 -4.39 -22.36 -6.83
CA ASP A 133 -2.99 -22.47 -7.23
C ASP A 133 -2.06 -21.71 -6.28
N SER A 134 -0.77 -22.06 -6.32
CA SER A 134 0.24 -21.41 -5.49
C SER A 134 1.55 -21.23 -6.24
N SER A 135 2.16 -20.06 -6.09
CA SER A 135 3.42 -19.73 -6.76
C SER A 135 4.24 -18.74 -5.95
N LEU A 136 5.52 -18.62 -6.29
CA LEU A 136 6.41 -17.60 -5.72
C LEU A 136 6.42 -16.36 -6.61
N VAL A 137 6.22 -15.20 -6.00
CA VAL A 137 6.21 -13.91 -6.70
C VAL A 137 7.16 -12.92 -6.04
N ALA A 138 7.89 -12.15 -6.87
CA ALA A 138 8.82 -11.13 -6.41
C ALA A 138 8.03 -9.88 -5.97
N ASP A 139 8.05 -9.52 -4.67
CA ASP A 139 7.29 -8.37 -4.15
C ASP A 139 7.99 -7.57 -3.03
N PRO A 140 8.42 -8.15 -1.88
CA PRO A 140 9.18 -7.39 -0.88
C PRO A 140 10.51 -6.87 -1.43
N ILE A 141 10.87 -5.62 -1.12
CA ILE A 141 12.12 -5.00 -1.54
C ILE A 141 13.06 -4.92 -0.34
N GLU A 142 14.10 -5.76 -0.32
CA GLU A 142 15.04 -5.85 0.80
C GLU A 142 16.37 -5.11 0.51
N PRO A 143 16.69 -4.01 1.23
CA PRO A 143 17.88 -3.19 0.97
C PRO A 143 19.16 -3.76 1.61
N VAL A 144 19.47 -5.04 1.35
CA VAL A 144 20.72 -5.66 1.82
C VAL A 144 21.88 -5.43 0.85
N PRO A 145 23.14 -5.36 1.33
CA PRO A 145 24.30 -5.07 0.48
C PRO A 145 24.68 -6.23 -0.45
N ALA A 146 24.23 -7.45 -0.16
CA ALA A 146 24.50 -8.62 -0.95
C ALA A 146 23.47 -9.74 -0.72
N THR A 147 23.32 -10.63 -1.70
CA THR A 147 22.58 -11.89 -1.55
C THR A 147 23.30 -13.03 -2.27
N ALA A 148 23.16 -14.25 -1.76
CA ALA A 148 23.51 -15.45 -2.53
C ALA A 148 22.39 -15.78 -3.51
N MET A 149 22.73 -16.47 -4.60
CA MET A 149 21.78 -17.02 -5.57
C MET A 149 22.10 -18.48 -5.86
N ALA A 150 21.07 -19.33 -5.82
CA ALA A 150 21.17 -20.71 -6.24
C ALA A 150 21.32 -20.82 -7.77
N ALA A 151 21.78 -21.97 -8.26
CA ALA A 151 21.78 -22.26 -9.69
C ALA A 151 20.35 -22.28 -10.24
N ASN A 152 20.21 -21.87 -11.50
CA ASN A 152 18.95 -21.83 -12.24
C ASN A 152 17.89 -20.93 -11.59
N THR A 153 18.34 -19.78 -11.10
CA THR A 153 17.46 -18.78 -10.49
C THR A 153 17.61 -17.38 -11.08
N VAL A 154 16.54 -16.60 -10.96
CA VAL A 154 16.48 -15.15 -11.20
C VAL A 154 16.44 -14.43 -9.87
N GLN A 155 17.19 -13.34 -9.77
CA GLN A 155 17.17 -12.40 -8.65
C GLN A 155 16.96 -10.99 -9.22
N PRO A 156 15.73 -10.45 -9.13
CA PRO A 156 15.46 -9.06 -9.44
C PRO A 156 16.03 -8.15 -8.36
N VAL A 157 16.42 -6.94 -8.76
CA VAL A 157 16.88 -5.84 -7.91
C VAL A 157 16.10 -4.60 -8.29
N TRP A 158 15.36 -4.06 -7.34
CA TRP A 158 14.67 -2.78 -7.47
C TRP A 158 15.70 -1.66 -7.40
N LEU A 159 15.60 -0.69 -8.30
CA LEU A 159 16.41 0.53 -8.25
C LEU A 159 15.47 1.73 -8.24
N SER A 160 15.63 2.61 -7.24
CA SER A 160 14.89 3.88 -7.17
C SER A 160 15.85 5.06 -7.13
N ILE A 161 15.46 6.16 -7.76
CA ILE A 161 16.19 7.43 -7.76
C ILE A 161 15.22 8.50 -7.28
N ALA A 162 15.51 9.09 -6.12
CA ALA A 162 14.80 10.27 -5.62
C ALA A 162 15.52 11.53 -6.14
N VAL A 163 14.95 12.17 -7.17
CA VAL A 163 15.51 13.40 -7.73
C VAL A 163 15.35 14.53 -6.71
N PRO A 164 16.44 15.17 -6.24
CA PRO A 164 16.32 16.28 -5.30
C PRO A 164 15.51 17.43 -5.88
N ARG A 165 14.70 18.11 -5.06
CA ARG A 165 13.91 19.30 -5.48
C ARG A 165 14.79 20.44 -6.00
N GLN A 166 15.98 20.58 -5.44
CA GLN A 166 16.98 21.57 -5.83
C GLN A 166 17.87 21.13 -7.00
N ALA A 167 17.63 19.97 -7.62
CA ALA A 167 18.41 19.53 -8.77
C ALA A 167 18.24 20.51 -9.95
N ALA A 168 19.33 20.87 -10.61
CA ALA A 168 19.25 21.63 -11.85
C ALA A 168 18.64 20.75 -12.96
N ALA A 169 17.80 21.31 -13.83
CA ALA A 169 17.33 20.57 -15.00
C ALA A 169 18.50 20.20 -15.93
N GLY A 170 18.41 19.03 -16.55
CA GLY A 170 19.44 18.50 -17.42
C GLY A 170 19.52 16.98 -17.40
N THR A 171 20.47 16.45 -18.17
CA THR A 171 20.68 15.02 -18.33
C THR A 171 21.79 14.53 -17.41
N TYR A 172 21.44 13.77 -16.37
CA TYR A 172 22.38 13.18 -15.43
C TYR A 172 22.70 11.75 -15.84
N LYS A 173 23.99 11.39 -15.85
CA LYS A 173 24.48 10.07 -16.24
C LYS A 173 25.27 9.43 -15.11
N GLY A 174 25.07 8.13 -14.90
CA GLY A 174 25.79 7.34 -13.91
C GLY A 174 25.88 5.87 -14.29
N THR A 175 26.34 5.05 -13.34
CA THR A 175 26.57 3.62 -13.55
C THR A 175 26.05 2.81 -12.37
N VAL A 176 25.30 1.75 -12.67
CA VAL A 176 25.03 0.65 -11.75
C VAL A 176 26.09 -0.42 -11.98
N THR A 177 26.74 -0.83 -10.90
CA THR A 177 27.75 -1.90 -10.92
C THR A 177 27.21 -3.11 -10.17
N VAL A 178 27.06 -4.22 -10.89
CA VAL A 178 26.69 -5.52 -10.33
C VAL A 178 27.93 -6.41 -10.27
N LYS A 179 28.31 -6.87 -9.08
CA LYS A 179 29.36 -7.88 -8.88
C LYS A 179 28.69 -9.23 -8.67
N ALA A 180 28.95 -10.18 -9.56
CA ALA A 180 28.48 -11.56 -9.51
C ALA A 180 29.66 -12.52 -9.81
N ASP A 181 29.60 -13.31 -10.88
CA ASP A 181 30.77 -14.07 -11.40
C ASP A 181 31.88 -13.15 -11.93
N LYS A 182 31.52 -11.95 -12.35
CA LYS A 182 32.40 -10.84 -12.69
C LYS A 182 31.73 -9.50 -12.40
N THR A 183 32.39 -8.41 -12.78
CA THR A 183 31.82 -7.07 -12.69
C THR A 183 31.04 -6.72 -13.97
N TYR A 184 29.78 -6.36 -13.81
CA TYR A 184 28.91 -5.82 -14.85
C TYR A 184 28.68 -4.33 -14.57
N LYS A 185 28.81 -3.49 -15.60
CA LYS A 185 28.52 -2.05 -15.54
C LYS A 185 27.37 -1.74 -16.48
N LEU A 186 26.30 -1.17 -15.94
CA LEU A 186 25.11 -0.75 -16.68
C LEU A 186 24.95 0.76 -16.53
N ARG A 187 24.52 1.45 -17.59
CA ARG A 187 24.43 2.91 -17.63
C ARG A 187 23.02 3.38 -17.28
N VAL A 188 22.95 4.42 -16.46
CA VAL A 188 21.69 5.08 -16.09
C VAL A 188 21.74 6.52 -16.61
N THR A 189 20.63 6.96 -17.21
CA THR A 189 20.41 8.34 -17.65
C THR A 189 19.09 8.83 -17.05
N VAL A 190 19.11 9.98 -16.37
CA VAL A 190 17.92 10.66 -15.88
C VAL A 190 17.85 12.06 -16.49
N ASN A 191 16.79 12.33 -17.24
CA ASN A 191 16.48 13.65 -17.80
C ASN A 191 15.61 14.40 -16.80
N VAL A 192 16.20 15.31 -16.04
CA VAL A 192 15.49 16.15 -15.07
C VAL A 192 14.88 17.35 -15.79
N GLN A 193 13.56 17.49 -15.73
CA GLN A 193 12.83 18.60 -16.34
C GLN A 193 12.86 19.86 -15.46
N GLU A 194 12.65 21.03 -16.08
CA GLU A 194 12.48 22.30 -15.38
C GLU A 194 11.05 22.43 -14.82
N ARG A 195 10.64 21.42 -14.05
CA ARG A 195 9.37 21.31 -13.35
C ARG A 195 9.62 20.65 -11.99
N GLU A 196 8.83 21.00 -10.99
CA GLU A 196 9.04 20.56 -9.61
C GLU A 196 7.78 19.91 -9.06
N LEU A 197 7.96 18.73 -8.46
CA LEU A 197 6.97 18.05 -7.67
C LEU A 197 7.11 18.49 -6.19
N PRO A 198 6.01 18.89 -5.52
CA PRO A 198 6.02 19.22 -4.10
C PRO A 198 6.48 18.05 -3.22
N ALA A 199 6.80 18.33 -1.96
CA ALA A 199 7.09 17.27 -1.00
C ALA A 199 5.83 16.41 -0.73
N PRO A 200 5.96 15.14 -0.30
CA PRO A 200 4.80 14.29 0.00
C PRO A 200 3.78 14.89 0.97
N SER A 201 4.23 15.69 1.93
CA SER A 201 3.38 16.41 2.87
C SER A 201 2.50 17.49 2.23
N GLU A 202 2.80 17.89 0.99
CA GLU A 202 2.13 18.93 0.21
C GLU A 202 1.33 18.33 -0.96
N TRP A 203 1.37 17.01 -1.16
CA TRP A 203 0.57 16.36 -2.19
C TRP A 203 -0.92 16.45 -1.88
N SER A 204 -1.69 16.82 -2.88
CA SER A 204 -3.15 16.91 -2.82
C SER A 204 -3.85 15.55 -2.77
N PHE A 205 -3.19 14.51 -3.31
CA PHE A 205 -3.73 13.16 -3.39
C PHE A 205 -4.13 12.68 -1.99
N ASP A 206 -5.39 12.32 -1.87
CA ASP A 206 -5.97 11.84 -0.63
C ASP A 206 -5.77 10.33 -0.50
N LEU A 207 -4.66 9.93 0.12
CA LEU A 207 -4.34 8.53 0.37
C LEU A 207 -4.83 8.12 1.76
N ASP A 208 -5.62 7.04 1.81
CA ASP A 208 -5.98 6.36 3.06
C ASP A 208 -5.69 4.86 3.03
N LEU A 209 -4.60 4.43 3.66
CA LEU A 209 -4.23 3.04 3.89
C LEU A 209 -4.30 2.72 5.39
N TRP A 210 -5.22 1.85 5.80
CA TRP A 210 -5.48 1.69 7.23
C TRP A 210 -4.35 0.98 7.97
N GLN A 211 -3.94 1.58 9.09
CA GLN A 211 -2.78 1.13 9.85
C GLN A 211 -3.17 0.14 10.95
N HIS A 212 -2.35 -0.89 11.16
CA HIS A 212 -2.57 -1.92 12.18
C HIS A 212 -1.40 -1.98 13.16
N PRO A 213 -1.47 -1.30 14.33
CA PRO A 213 -0.37 -1.27 15.29
C PRO A 213 -0.10 -2.64 15.93
N ALA A 214 -1.13 -3.39 16.32
CA ALA A 214 -0.94 -4.68 17.00
C ALA A 214 -0.16 -5.72 16.18
N ALA A 215 -0.33 -5.72 14.85
CA ALA A 215 0.46 -6.56 13.95
C ALA A 215 1.98 -6.29 14.04
N VAL A 216 2.39 -5.04 14.34
CA VAL A 216 3.81 -4.68 14.56
C VAL A 216 4.33 -5.27 15.85
N ALA A 217 3.59 -5.14 16.95
CA ALA A 217 3.97 -5.76 18.22
C ALA A 217 4.15 -7.29 18.06
N ARG A 218 3.19 -7.95 17.42
CA ARG A 218 3.19 -9.41 17.25
C ARG A 218 4.33 -9.91 16.37
N VAL A 219 4.53 -9.32 15.19
CA VAL A 219 5.58 -9.81 14.26
C VAL A 219 6.99 -9.64 14.82
N HIS A 220 7.21 -8.56 15.58
CA HIS A 220 8.53 -8.26 16.16
C HIS A 220 8.72 -8.84 17.56
N ASP A 221 7.73 -9.57 18.09
CA ASP A 221 7.76 -10.18 19.42
C ASP A 221 8.07 -9.16 20.55
N VAL A 222 7.33 -8.05 20.55
CA VAL A 222 7.48 -6.99 21.56
C VAL A 222 6.15 -6.71 22.26
N PRO A 223 6.15 -6.29 23.54
CA PRO A 223 4.91 -5.96 24.22
C PRO A 223 4.19 -4.82 23.50
N LEU A 224 2.89 -5.03 23.27
CA LEU A 224 2.01 -4.02 22.71
C LEU A 224 2.12 -2.73 23.53
N TRP A 225 2.29 -1.61 22.83
CA TRP A 225 2.44 -0.26 23.41
C TRP A 225 3.70 0.03 24.23
N SER A 226 4.69 -0.88 24.23
CA SER A 226 6.00 -0.56 24.78
C SER A 226 6.73 0.51 23.95
N GLN A 227 7.75 1.15 24.53
CA GLN A 227 8.61 2.06 23.77
C GLN A 227 9.24 1.36 22.56
N GLN A 228 9.67 0.10 22.72
CA GLN A 228 10.21 -0.71 21.63
C GLN A 228 9.20 -0.91 20.49
N HIS A 229 7.92 -1.10 20.83
CA HIS A 229 6.85 -1.16 19.84
C HIS A 229 6.72 0.15 19.06
N TYR A 230 6.73 1.30 19.73
CA TYR A 230 6.68 2.61 19.06
C TYR A 230 7.92 2.88 18.18
N ASP A 231 9.10 2.47 18.64
CA ASP A 231 10.35 2.61 17.87
C ASP A 231 10.32 1.77 16.59
N LEU A 232 9.77 0.55 16.67
CA LEU A 232 9.58 -0.33 15.51
C LEU A 232 8.48 0.16 14.57
N MET A 233 7.36 0.69 15.09
CA MET A 233 6.27 1.25 14.28
C MET A 233 6.69 2.50 13.50
N ARG A 234 7.53 3.36 14.09
CA ARG A 234 7.88 4.68 13.53
C ARG A 234 8.32 4.63 12.07
N PRO A 235 9.28 3.77 11.67
CA PRO A 235 9.73 3.76 10.28
C PRO A 235 8.67 3.21 9.29
N TYR A 236 7.72 2.36 9.72
CA TYR A 236 6.56 2.00 8.88
C TYR A 236 5.67 3.21 8.62
N TYR A 237 5.29 3.95 9.66
CA TYR A 237 4.36 5.08 9.50
C TYR A 237 5.04 6.30 8.89
N THR A 238 6.37 6.43 9.02
CA THR A 238 7.15 7.42 8.26
C THR A 238 7.20 7.07 6.78
N MET A 239 7.35 5.78 6.43
CA MET A 239 7.26 5.32 5.04
C MET A 239 5.87 5.62 4.46
N LEU A 240 4.82 5.37 5.23
CA LEU A 240 3.44 5.68 4.85
C LEU A 240 3.18 7.18 4.70
N ALA A 241 3.68 8.01 5.62
CA ALA A 241 3.61 9.47 5.52
C ALA A 241 4.29 9.99 4.24
N ASN A 242 5.45 9.44 3.89
CA ASN A 242 6.19 9.79 2.68
C ASN A 242 5.52 9.30 1.38
N ALA A 243 4.47 8.48 1.46
CA ALA A 243 3.59 8.15 0.35
C ALA A 243 2.37 9.08 0.24
N GLY A 244 2.22 10.05 1.16
CA GLY A 244 1.15 11.04 1.13
C GLY A 244 -0.09 10.69 1.95
N GLN A 245 -0.03 9.70 2.84
CA GLN A 245 -1.15 9.31 3.73
C GLN A 245 -1.76 10.50 4.47
N LYS A 246 -3.09 10.60 4.45
CA LYS A 246 -3.84 11.70 5.08
C LYS A 246 -4.50 11.32 6.40
N ALA A 247 -5.01 10.09 6.53
CA ALA A 247 -5.81 9.69 7.67
C ALA A 247 -5.06 8.78 8.66
N ILE A 248 -5.30 8.99 9.96
CA ILE A 248 -4.90 8.11 11.05
C ILE A 248 -6.06 7.13 11.29
N THR A 249 -5.79 5.83 11.27
CA THR A 249 -6.75 4.80 11.68
C THR A 249 -6.74 4.65 13.20
N ALA A 250 -7.88 4.86 13.85
CA ALA A 250 -8.02 4.75 15.31
C ALA A 250 -9.18 3.82 15.69
N SER A 251 -8.90 2.69 16.34
CA SER A 251 -9.91 1.81 16.92
C SER A 251 -10.41 2.37 18.26
N ILE A 252 -11.66 2.81 18.33
CA ILE A 252 -12.27 3.38 19.56
C ILE A 252 -13.06 2.34 20.38
N ILE A 253 -13.08 1.10 19.88
CA ILE A 253 -13.61 -0.11 20.52
C ILE A 253 -12.68 -1.28 20.20
N ASP A 254 -12.79 -2.37 20.94
CA ASP A 254 -12.09 -3.62 20.61
C ASP A 254 -12.77 -4.31 19.42
N GLU A 255 -11.97 -4.84 18.50
CA GLU A 255 -12.42 -5.63 17.35
C GLU A 255 -13.51 -4.97 16.47
N PRO A 256 -13.31 -3.72 15.97
CA PRO A 256 -14.30 -3.07 15.10
C PRO A 256 -14.62 -3.89 13.83
N TRP A 257 -13.69 -4.75 13.40
CA TRP A 257 -13.85 -5.63 12.25
C TRP A 257 -14.00 -7.12 12.58
N GLY A 258 -14.29 -7.48 13.84
CA GLY A 258 -14.67 -8.85 14.23
C GLY A 258 -13.67 -9.94 13.85
N HIS A 259 -12.39 -9.73 14.14
CA HIS A 259 -11.30 -10.68 13.85
C HIS A 259 -11.20 -11.07 12.37
N GLN A 260 -11.48 -10.14 11.45
CA GLN A 260 -11.28 -10.40 10.03
C GLN A 260 -9.79 -10.52 9.66
N THR A 261 -8.90 -9.86 10.41
CA THR A 261 -7.44 -9.93 10.25
C THR A 261 -6.81 -11.04 11.09
N TYR A 262 -5.49 -11.29 10.92
CA TYR A 262 -4.78 -12.25 11.75
C TYR A 262 -4.66 -11.78 13.21
N ASP A 263 -4.31 -10.52 13.39
CA ASP A 263 -4.24 -9.86 14.69
C ASP A 263 -5.55 -9.13 15.00
N ASP A 264 -5.85 -9.04 16.29
CA ASP A 264 -6.94 -8.25 16.84
C ASP A 264 -6.57 -6.75 16.86
N PHE A 265 -7.52 -5.89 16.52
CA PHE A 265 -7.46 -4.45 16.72
C PHE A 265 -7.84 -4.08 18.16
N PRO A 266 -6.87 -3.63 18.97
CA PRO A 266 -7.14 -3.22 20.35
C PRO A 266 -7.90 -1.89 20.39
N SER A 267 -8.79 -1.72 21.36
CA SER A 267 -9.36 -0.41 21.66
C SER A 267 -8.28 0.56 22.14
N LEU A 268 -8.31 1.78 21.61
CA LEU A 268 -7.50 2.91 22.07
C LEU A 268 -8.18 3.68 23.22
N ILE A 269 -9.43 3.36 23.53
CA ILE A 269 -10.22 4.04 24.56
C ILE A 269 -10.74 2.99 25.53
N LYS A 270 -10.47 3.15 26.82
CA LYS A 270 -11.05 2.27 27.84
C LYS A 270 -12.41 2.81 28.27
N TRP A 271 -13.42 1.96 28.22
CA TRP A 271 -14.79 2.28 28.63
C TRP A 271 -15.05 1.71 30.03
N ILE A 272 -15.41 2.57 30.97
CA ILE A 272 -15.62 2.19 32.37
C ILE A 272 -17.01 2.62 32.80
N LYS A 273 -17.83 1.65 33.20
CA LYS A 273 -19.10 1.91 33.87
C LYS A 273 -18.87 1.95 35.37
N ARG A 274 -19.13 3.11 35.98
CA ARG A 274 -18.94 3.37 37.41
C ARG A 274 -20.05 2.74 38.24
N LYS A 275 -19.79 2.57 39.54
CA LYS A 275 -20.76 2.00 40.50
C LYS A 275 -22.07 2.79 40.64
N ASP A 276 -22.03 4.09 40.37
CA ASP A 276 -23.21 4.96 40.38
C ASP A 276 -23.99 4.95 39.05
N GLY A 277 -23.54 4.16 38.06
CA GLY A 277 -24.16 4.04 36.75
C GLY A 277 -23.64 5.04 35.70
N SER A 278 -22.78 5.99 36.09
CA SER A 278 -22.12 6.91 35.15
C SER A 278 -21.01 6.23 34.34
N TRP A 279 -20.56 6.89 33.27
CA TRP A 279 -19.46 6.41 32.43
C TRP A 279 -18.20 7.26 32.61
N THR A 280 -17.04 6.62 32.50
CA THR A 280 -15.76 7.29 32.29
C THR A 280 -15.02 6.64 31.14
N TYR A 281 -14.36 7.49 30.35
CA TYR A 281 -13.56 7.08 29.22
C TYR A 281 -12.10 7.49 29.46
N ASP A 282 -11.17 6.55 29.29
CA ASP A 282 -9.73 6.84 29.36
C ASP A 282 -9.18 6.94 27.94
N TYR A 283 -8.80 8.16 27.56
CA TYR A 283 -8.25 8.50 26.24
C TYR A 283 -6.72 8.49 26.21
N SER A 284 -6.02 8.10 27.29
CA SER A 284 -4.56 8.17 27.36
C SER A 284 -3.87 7.41 26.23
N ARG A 285 -4.35 6.20 25.93
CA ARG A 285 -3.84 5.38 24.82
C ARG A 285 -4.15 5.99 23.45
N PHE A 286 -5.37 6.50 23.26
CA PHE A 286 -5.76 7.23 22.04
C PHE A 286 -4.86 8.44 21.80
N ASP A 287 -4.64 9.26 22.83
CA ASP A 287 -3.80 10.46 22.76
C ASP A 287 -2.35 10.12 22.44
N GLU A 288 -1.78 9.12 23.11
CA GLU A 288 -0.41 8.67 22.89
C GLU A 288 -0.23 8.16 21.46
N TYR A 289 -1.15 7.31 20.99
CA TYR A 289 -1.13 6.76 19.64
C TYR A 289 -1.30 7.84 18.57
N VAL A 290 -2.33 8.69 18.67
CA VAL A 290 -2.58 9.77 17.70
C VAL A 290 -1.41 10.74 17.64
N SER A 291 -0.87 11.15 18.79
CA SER A 291 0.31 12.04 18.83
C SER A 291 1.53 11.39 18.20
N PHE A 292 1.73 10.09 18.44
CA PHE A 292 2.79 9.32 17.81
C PHE A 292 2.65 9.29 16.29
N VAL A 293 1.47 8.96 15.76
CA VAL A 293 1.24 8.90 14.30
C VAL A 293 1.37 10.29 13.66
N MET A 294 0.86 11.34 14.32
CA MET A 294 1.11 12.73 13.89
C MET A 294 2.59 13.07 13.82
N SER A 295 3.40 12.57 14.77
CA SER A 295 4.86 12.78 14.78
C SER A 295 5.59 12.13 13.61
N THR A 296 4.98 11.16 12.91
CA THR A 296 5.55 10.55 11.69
C THR A 296 5.18 11.32 10.42
N GLY A 297 4.32 12.34 10.52
CA GLY A 297 3.90 13.21 9.42
C GLY A 297 2.43 13.04 8.98
N ILE A 298 1.70 12.04 9.51
CA ILE A 298 0.30 11.76 9.16
C ILE A 298 -0.60 12.53 10.12
N LYS A 299 -1.18 13.65 9.67
CA LYS A 299 -1.88 14.58 10.57
C LYS A 299 -3.10 15.28 9.98
N ALA A 300 -3.54 14.89 8.78
CA ALA A 300 -4.63 15.61 8.12
C ALA A 300 -6.00 15.21 8.70
N ARG A 301 -6.20 13.93 9.03
CA ARG A 301 -7.46 13.42 9.59
C ARG A 301 -7.24 12.28 10.58
N ILE A 302 -8.22 12.05 11.45
CA ILE A 302 -8.34 10.89 12.35
C ILE A 302 -9.67 10.21 12.04
N ASN A 303 -9.64 8.97 11.56
CA ASN A 303 -10.83 8.16 11.29
C ASN A 303 -11.01 7.14 12.43
N CYS A 304 -12.10 7.30 13.20
CA CYS A 304 -12.38 6.51 14.41
C CYS A 304 -13.36 5.36 14.12
N TYR A 305 -12.89 4.12 14.26
CA TYR A 305 -13.63 2.89 13.96
C TYR A 305 -14.01 2.13 15.25
N SER A 306 -15.25 1.67 15.43
CA SER A 306 -16.46 2.08 14.74
C SER A 306 -17.66 1.95 15.68
N MET A 307 -18.71 2.73 15.41
CA MET A 307 -20.01 2.61 16.07
C MET A 307 -20.83 1.42 15.55
N VAL A 308 -20.49 0.89 14.37
CA VAL A 308 -21.21 -0.16 13.67
C VAL A 308 -20.29 -1.32 13.29
N PRO A 309 -19.70 -2.02 14.29
CA PRO A 309 -18.78 -3.11 14.05
C PRO A 309 -19.43 -4.29 13.33
N TRP A 310 -18.59 -5.15 12.73
CA TRP A 310 -19.04 -6.40 12.09
C TRP A 310 -19.85 -7.29 13.03
N LYS A 311 -19.46 -7.32 14.31
CA LYS A 311 -20.22 -7.92 15.41
C LYS A 311 -20.67 -6.80 16.37
N MET A 312 -21.98 -6.59 16.53
CA MET A 312 -22.56 -5.60 17.47
C MET A 312 -22.30 -5.98 18.93
N SER A 313 -21.07 -5.75 19.36
CA SER A 313 -20.49 -6.18 20.63
C SER A 313 -19.50 -5.13 21.07
N PHE A 314 -19.77 -4.46 22.19
CA PHE A 314 -18.98 -3.36 22.71
C PHE A 314 -18.49 -3.70 24.11
N PRO A 315 -17.25 -4.19 24.26
CA PRO A 315 -16.66 -4.48 25.56
C PRO A 315 -16.51 -3.22 26.43
N TYR A 316 -16.71 -3.37 27.73
CA TYR A 316 -16.45 -2.33 28.73
C TYR A 316 -16.15 -2.95 30.10
N PHE A 317 -15.47 -2.20 30.96
CA PHE A 317 -15.23 -2.61 32.35
C PHE A 317 -16.36 -2.13 33.26
N ASP A 318 -16.98 -3.04 34.00
CA ASP A 318 -18.02 -2.72 34.99
C ASP A 318 -17.43 -2.72 36.41
N GLU A 319 -17.34 -1.54 37.03
CA GLU A 319 -16.81 -1.40 38.39
C GLU A 319 -17.70 -2.00 39.48
N SER A 320 -19.00 -2.17 39.21
CA SER A 320 -19.92 -2.76 40.18
C SER A 320 -19.67 -4.26 40.35
N THR A 321 -19.25 -4.93 39.27
CA THR A 321 -18.94 -6.36 39.25
C THR A 321 -17.44 -6.67 39.25
N GLY A 322 -16.61 -5.68 38.94
CA GLY A 322 -15.15 -5.80 38.84
C GLY A 322 -14.69 -6.62 37.64
N LYS A 323 -15.49 -6.69 36.57
CA LYS A 323 -15.26 -7.57 35.41
C LYS A 323 -15.53 -6.87 34.09
N ASP A 324 -14.88 -7.35 33.04
CA ASP A 324 -15.23 -6.98 31.67
C ASP A 324 -16.61 -7.55 31.31
N THR A 325 -17.42 -6.71 30.69
CA THR A 325 -18.79 -6.97 30.25
C THR A 325 -18.95 -6.49 28.80
N VAL A 326 -20.03 -6.90 28.13
CA VAL A 326 -20.29 -6.55 26.73
C VAL A 326 -21.68 -5.93 26.61
N PHE A 327 -21.76 -4.80 25.92
CA PHE A 327 -23.03 -4.24 25.44
C PHE A 327 -23.31 -4.74 24.01
N THR A 328 -24.55 -5.14 23.72
CA THR A 328 -24.96 -5.72 22.42
C THR A 328 -26.19 -5.04 21.83
N GLY A 329 -26.41 -3.76 22.17
CA GLY A 329 -27.53 -2.98 21.63
C GLY A 329 -27.42 -2.76 20.13
N LYS A 330 -28.56 -2.49 19.50
CA LYS A 330 -28.66 -2.25 18.05
C LYS A 330 -28.77 -0.76 17.77
N THR A 331 -28.22 -0.34 16.65
CA THR A 331 -28.40 1.00 16.08
C THR A 331 -29.86 1.43 16.10
N GLY A 332 -30.11 2.67 16.51
CA GLY A 332 -31.43 3.28 16.53
C GLY A 332 -32.36 2.88 17.67
N THR A 333 -31.90 2.08 18.65
CA THR A 333 -32.65 1.88 19.90
C THR A 333 -32.22 2.88 20.97
N SER A 334 -33.11 3.18 21.92
CA SER A 334 -32.81 4.11 23.01
C SER A 334 -31.63 3.67 23.88
N GLU A 335 -31.42 2.36 24.04
CA GLU A 335 -30.30 1.83 24.82
C GLU A 335 -28.97 2.06 24.10
N TYR A 336 -28.95 1.89 22.78
CA TYR A 336 -27.76 2.17 21.98
C TYR A 336 -27.45 3.67 21.93
N ASP A 337 -28.48 4.49 21.71
CA ASP A 337 -28.34 5.94 21.68
C ASP A 337 -27.89 6.48 23.05
N ALA A 338 -28.34 5.89 24.17
CA ALA A 338 -27.84 6.23 25.50
C ALA A 338 -26.39 5.80 25.73
N PHE A 339 -26.02 4.58 25.31
CA PHE A 339 -24.66 4.03 25.45
C PHE A 339 -23.63 4.87 24.69
N TRP A 340 -23.88 5.12 23.40
CA TRP A 340 -22.98 5.91 22.56
C TRP A 340 -23.11 7.40 22.81
N GLY A 341 -24.30 7.90 23.12
CA GLY A 341 -24.54 9.34 23.31
C GLY A 341 -23.72 9.94 24.45
N SER A 342 -23.53 9.19 25.54
CA SER A 342 -22.64 9.58 26.64
C SER A 342 -21.18 9.67 26.16
N MET A 343 -20.71 8.65 25.43
CA MET A 343 -19.33 8.60 24.94
C MET A 343 -19.04 9.70 23.92
N LEU A 344 -19.93 9.92 22.96
CA LEU A 344 -19.75 10.91 21.89
C LEU A 344 -19.66 12.34 22.43
N LYS A 345 -20.48 12.68 23.43
CA LYS A 345 -20.41 14.00 24.10
C LYS A 345 -19.09 14.18 24.85
N ASP A 346 -18.66 13.16 25.57
CA ASP A 346 -17.40 13.18 26.32
C ASP A 346 -16.19 13.27 25.39
N PHE A 347 -16.21 12.47 24.31
CA PHE A 347 -15.14 12.40 23.34
C PHE A 347 -15.06 13.67 22.49
N ALA A 348 -16.19 14.26 22.10
CA ALA A 348 -16.21 15.57 21.43
C ALA A 348 -15.56 16.65 22.31
N ARG A 349 -15.89 16.68 23.62
CA ARG A 349 -15.25 17.59 24.58
C ARG A 349 -13.73 17.36 24.63
N HIS A 350 -13.30 16.11 24.83
CA HIS A 350 -11.87 15.75 24.87
C HIS A 350 -11.14 16.18 23.59
N LEU A 351 -11.68 15.85 22.42
CA LEU A 351 -11.09 16.23 21.13
C LEU A 351 -11.06 17.75 20.92
N LYS A 352 -12.06 18.50 21.41
CA LYS A 352 -12.07 19.97 21.36
C LYS A 352 -10.98 20.56 22.26
N GLU A 353 -10.80 20.02 23.47
CA GLU A 353 -9.70 20.40 24.38
C GLU A 353 -8.32 20.12 23.76
N LYS A 354 -8.18 19.03 23.00
CA LYS A 354 -6.95 18.68 22.26
C LYS A 354 -6.76 19.49 20.96
N GLY A 355 -7.79 20.19 20.49
CA GLY A 355 -7.80 20.84 19.18
C GLY A 355 -7.85 19.87 17.99
N TRP A 356 -8.30 18.63 18.21
CA TRP A 356 -8.36 17.56 17.20
C TRP A 356 -9.76 17.30 16.65
N PHE A 357 -10.80 17.86 17.26
CA PHE A 357 -12.19 17.61 16.87
C PHE A 357 -12.46 17.96 15.39
N SER A 358 -11.91 19.08 14.91
CA SER A 358 -12.08 19.52 13.52
C SER A 358 -11.41 18.62 12.48
N ILE A 359 -10.55 17.68 12.88
CA ILE A 359 -9.91 16.70 11.98
C ILE A 359 -10.34 15.26 12.28
N THR A 360 -11.26 15.06 13.22
CA THR A 360 -11.72 13.73 13.62
C THR A 360 -13.06 13.41 12.97
N ALA A 361 -13.18 12.23 12.38
CA ALA A 361 -14.43 11.68 11.87
C ALA A 361 -14.74 10.34 12.55
N ILE A 362 -16.03 10.08 12.79
CA ILE A 362 -16.49 8.74 13.12
C ILE A 362 -16.65 7.96 11.80
N ALA A 363 -15.97 6.82 11.72
CA ALA A 363 -15.85 6.05 10.50
C ALA A 363 -16.78 4.83 10.48
N MET A 364 -17.44 4.64 9.34
CA MET A 364 -18.31 3.51 9.03
C MET A 364 -17.75 2.72 7.83
N ASP A 365 -17.99 1.42 7.84
CA ASP A 365 -17.46 0.46 6.86
C ASP A 365 -18.60 -0.43 6.37
N GLU A 366 -19.10 -0.17 5.15
CA GLU A 366 -20.09 -0.98 4.42
C GLU A 366 -21.29 -1.50 5.25
N ARG A 367 -22.11 -0.60 5.80
CA ARG A 367 -23.28 -0.98 6.62
C ARG A 367 -24.62 -0.74 5.92
N PRO A 368 -25.70 -1.42 6.36
CA PRO A 368 -27.04 -1.09 5.89
C PRO A 368 -27.37 0.39 6.09
N LEU A 369 -28.02 1.01 5.10
CA LEU A 369 -28.34 2.45 5.11
C LEU A 369 -29.06 2.89 6.39
N ALA A 370 -30.01 2.09 6.90
CA ALA A 370 -30.75 2.39 8.13
C ALA A 370 -29.83 2.50 9.36
N ASP A 371 -28.79 1.67 9.45
CA ASP A 371 -27.81 1.72 10.54
C ASP A 371 -26.96 2.99 10.42
N MET A 372 -26.51 3.33 9.21
CA MET A 372 -25.74 4.54 8.96
C MET A 372 -26.54 5.80 9.27
N GLN A 373 -27.81 5.86 8.86
CA GLN A 373 -28.71 6.97 9.19
C GLN A 373 -28.92 7.11 10.70
N ALA A 374 -29.02 6.00 11.43
CA ALA A 374 -29.14 6.03 12.88
C ALA A 374 -27.89 6.59 13.56
N VAL A 375 -26.70 6.19 13.10
CA VAL A 375 -25.42 6.72 13.60
C VAL A 375 -25.30 8.22 13.28
N ILE A 376 -25.57 8.63 12.03
CA ILE A 376 -25.50 10.04 11.61
C ILE A 376 -26.44 10.90 12.45
N ARG A 377 -27.68 10.44 12.70
CA ARG A 377 -28.63 11.14 13.57
C ARG A 377 -28.04 11.33 14.97
N LEU A 378 -27.55 10.25 15.59
CA LEU A 378 -27.01 10.31 16.94
C LEU A 378 -25.77 11.23 17.03
N LEU A 379 -24.90 11.23 16.02
CA LEU A 379 -23.77 12.15 15.95
C LEU A 379 -24.25 13.60 15.95
N LYS A 380 -25.20 13.95 15.08
CA LYS A 380 -25.77 15.31 15.02
C LYS A 380 -26.46 15.74 16.32
N GLU A 381 -27.16 14.82 16.99
CA GLU A 381 -27.82 15.07 18.28
C GLU A 381 -26.84 15.28 19.43
N THR A 382 -25.66 14.67 19.36
CA THR A 382 -24.62 14.81 20.40
C THR A 382 -23.73 16.01 20.17
N ASP A 383 -23.30 16.25 18.93
CA ASP A 383 -22.58 17.45 18.50
C ASP A 383 -22.76 17.64 16.97
N PRO A 384 -23.41 18.72 16.50
CA PRO A 384 -23.72 18.90 15.08
C PRO A 384 -22.47 19.09 14.20
N GLU A 385 -21.31 19.33 14.79
CA GLU A 385 -20.04 19.49 14.07
C GLU A 385 -19.27 18.17 13.89
N TRP A 386 -19.79 17.04 14.39
CA TRP A 386 -19.19 15.72 14.14
C TRP A 386 -19.04 15.47 12.62
N LYS A 387 -17.85 15.05 12.22
CA LYS A 387 -17.60 14.56 10.87
C LYS A 387 -17.85 13.06 10.78
N VAL A 388 -18.27 12.63 9.60
CA VAL A 388 -18.50 11.22 9.28
C VAL A 388 -17.60 10.80 8.13
N ALA A 389 -16.95 9.64 8.28
CA ALA A 389 -16.22 8.97 7.22
C ALA A 389 -16.95 7.69 6.81
N LEU A 390 -17.00 7.38 5.52
CA LEU A 390 -17.65 6.18 4.98
C LEU A 390 -16.82 5.58 3.84
N ALA A 391 -16.47 4.31 3.98
CA ALA A 391 -16.10 3.47 2.85
C ALA A 391 -17.29 2.54 2.53
N GLY A 392 -17.79 2.57 1.30
CA GLY A 392 -18.88 1.67 0.90
C GLY A 392 -19.57 2.02 -0.41
N VAL A 393 -20.81 1.55 -0.53
CA VAL A 393 -21.70 1.88 -1.65
C VAL A 393 -22.09 3.36 -1.63
N TYR A 394 -22.31 3.94 -2.82
CA TYR A 394 -22.81 5.31 -2.93
C TYR A 394 -24.29 5.42 -2.51
N HIS A 395 -24.58 6.33 -1.58
CA HIS A 395 -25.90 6.60 -1.03
C HIS A 395 -26.23 8.10 -1.11
N PRO A 396 -27.07 8.54 -2.07
CA PRO A 396 -27.47 9.95 -2.16
C PRO A 396 -28.21 10.46 -0.92
N GLU A 397 -28.84 9.57 -0.14
CA GLU A 397 -29.62 9.91 1.05
C GLU A 397 -28.78 10.44 2.21
N ILE A 398 -27.49 10.09 2.25
CA ILE A 398 -26.57 10.47 3.32
C ILE A 398 -25.33 11.23 2.80
N GLU A 399 -25.18 11.40 1.48
CA GLU A 399 -24.00 12.03 0.87
C GLU A 399 -23.60 13.35 1.54
N GLN A 400 -24.57 14.23 1.78
CA GLN A 400 -24.32 15.56 2.36
C GLN A 400 -23.76 15.48 3.79
N ASP A 401 -24.08 14.41 4.51
CA ASP A 401 -23.66 14.15 5.88
C ASP A 401 -22.25 13.53 5.95
N ILE A 402 -21.76 12.97 4.84
CA ILE A 402 -20.44 12.35 4.79
C ILE A 402 -19.37 13.40 4.46
N TYR A 403 -18.41 13.55 5.36
CA TYR A 403 -17.24 14.40 5.17
C TYR A 403 -16.18 13.71 4.31
N ASP A 404 -15.76 12.50 4.70
CA ASP A 404 -14.79 11.67 3.97
C ASP A 404 -15.52 10.48 3.34
N TYR A 405 -15.69 10.48 2.02
CA TYR A 405 -16.45 9.44 1.32
C TYR A 405 -15.53 8.72 0.34
N SER A 406 -15.37 7.41 0.54
CA SER A 406 -14.74 6.50 -0.41
C SER A 406 -15.78 5.53 -0.96
N ILE A 407 -16.02 5.55 -2.27
CA ILE A 407 -16.97 4.64 -2.92
C ILE A 407 -16.27 3.44 -3.55
N ALA A 408 -16.93 2.28 -3.57
CA ALA A 408 -16.38 1.10 -4.26
C ALA A 408 -16.14 1.43 -5.74
N SER A 409 -15.07 0.90 -6.33
CA SER A 409 -14.58 1.31 -7.65
C SER A 409 -15.61 1.19 -8.79
N MET A 410 -16.59 0.30 -8.66
CA MET A 410 -17.68 0.13 -9.62
C MET A 410 -18.67 1.31 -9.66
N TRP A 411 -18.65 2.20 -8.65
CA TRP A 411 -19.50 3.37 -8.55
C TRP A 411 -18.78 4.65 -8.95
N LYS A 412 -19.58 5.66 -9.33
CA LYS A 412 -19.11 7.02 -9.58
C LYS A 412 -19.98 8.01 -8.81
N TYR A 413 -19.37 9.09 -8.36
CA TYR A 413 -20.12 10.28 -7.95
C TYR A 413 -20.80 10.88 -9.18
N GLY A 414 -21.96 11.51 -9.01
CA GLY A 414 -22.47 12.41 -10.04
C GLY A 414 -21.55 13.64 -10.16
N ASP A 415 -21.32 14.14 -11.38
CA ASP A 415 -20.35 15.22 -11.63
C ASP A 415 -20.56 16.46 -10.74
N GLN A 416 -21.81 16.91 -10.60
CA GLN A 416 -22.16 18.04 -9.75
C GLN A 416 -21.90 17.77 -8.26
N VAL A 417 -22.17 16.54 -7.80
CA VAL A 417 -21.92 16.13 -6.42
C VAL A 417 -20.41 16.15 -6.16
N LEU A 418 -19.62 15.56 -7.05
CA LEU A 418 -18.17 15.54 -6.91
C LEU A 418 -17.56 16.95 -6.90
N GLU A 419 -18.03 17.84 -7.77
CA GLU A 419 -17.59 19.23 -7.81
C GLU A 419 -17.94 19.99 -6.51
N GLN A 420 -19.15 19.80 -5.98
CA GLN A 420 -19.58 20.40 -4.70
C GLN A 420 -18.76 19.87 -3.53
N ARG A 421 -18.50 18.56 -3.48
CA ARG A 421 -17.66 17.96 -2.44
C ARG A 421 -16.24 18.51 -2.49
N LYS A 422 -15.63 18.58 -3.68
CA LYS A 422 -14.27 19.11 -3.88
C LYS A 422 -14.15 20.58 -3.50
N SER A 423 -15.09 21.42 -3.94
CA SER A 423 -15.11 22.84 -3.59
C SER A 423 -15.32 23.08 -2.08
N SER A 424 -15.95 22.13 -1.39
CA SER A 424 -16.11 22.13 0.06
C SER A 424 -14.95 21.47 0.82
N GLY A 425 -13.88 21.05 0.13
CA GLY A 425 -12.72 20.38 0.73
C GLY A 425 -13.03 19.02 1.34
N LYS A 426 -14.08 18.33 0.86
CA LYS A 426 -14.47 17.00 1.31
C LYS A 426 -13.70 15.92 0.53
N PRO A 427 -12.93 15.04 1.19
CA PRO A 427 -12.34 13.87 0.55
C PRO A 427 -13.43 13.05 -0.16
N SER A 428 -13.17 12.76 -1.43
CA SER A 428 -14.06 12.07 -2.36
C SER A 428 -13.22 11.08 -3.15
N THR A 429 -12.92 9.96 -2.51
CA THR A 429 -12.03 8.92 -3.03
C THR A 429 -12.83 7.74 -3.55
N TYR A 430 -12.11 6.73 -4.04
CA TYR A 430 -12.63 5.40 -4.32
C TYR A 430 -11.70 4.35 -3.72
N TYR A 431 -12.17 3.11 -3.62
CA TYR A 431 -11.36 1.97 -3.18
C TYR A 431 -11.57 0.74 -4.04
N THR A 432 -10.64 -0.19 -3.95
CA THR A 432 -10.81 -1.58 -4.42
C THR A 432 -10.65 -2.51 -3.21
N SER A 433 -11.27 -3.69 -3.28
CA SER A 433 -11.30 -4.68 -2.20
C SER A 433 -10.99 -6.07 -2.75
N CYS A 434 -11.52 -7.12 -2.13
CA CYS A 434 -11.45 -8.47 -2.67
C CYS A 434 -12.40 -8.72 -3.87
N GLU A 435 -13.29 -7.76 -4.20
CA GLU A 435 -14.29 -7.91 -5.26
C GLU A 435 -13.68 -7.78 -6.66
N GLU A 436 -12.78 -6.82 -6.86
CA GLU A 436 -12.22 -6.53 -8.17
C GLU A 436 -11.03 -7.41 -8.51
N ALA A 437 -11.10 -8.12 -9.65
CA ALA A 437 -9.95 -8.86 -10.19
C ALA A 437 -8.79 -7.93 -10.57
N PHE A 438 -9.14 -6.76 -11.11
CA PHE A 438 -8.23 -5.70 -11.51
C PHE A 438 -9.00 -4.36 -11.59
N PRO A 439 -8.33 -3.22 -11.41
CA PRO A 439 -6.98 -3.12 -10.88
C PRO A 439 -6.98 -3.48 -9.39
N ASN A 440 -5.94 -4.13 -8.88
CA ASN A 440 -5.85 -4.44 -7.45
C ASN A 440 -4.41 -4.50 -6.93
N PHE A 441 -4.22 -4.81 -5.64
CA PHE A 441 -2.92 -4.91 -4.97
C PHE A 441 -2.65 -6.31 -4.42
N PHE A 442 -3.20 -7.35 -5.03
CA PHE A 442 -2.80 -8.71 -4.66
C PHE A 442 -1.32 -8.91 -4.99
N THR A 443 -0.62 -9.78 -4.28
CA THR A 443 0.82 -10.01 -4.53
C THR A 443 1.10 -10.52 -5.95
N PHE A 444 0.12 -11.17 -6.57
CA PHE A 444 0.16 -11.60 -7.97
C PHE A 444 -0.30 -10.52 -8.98
N SER A 445 -0.92 -9.41 -8.52
CA SER A 445 -1.39 -8.36 -9.44
C SER A 445 -0.21 -7.77 -10.24
N PRO A 446 -0.39 -7.57 -11.56
CA PRO A 446 0.53 -6.80 -12.38
C PRO A 446 0.90 -5.46 -11.72
N PRO A 447 2.21 -5.16 -11.54
CA PRO A 447 2.67 -3.95 -10.85
C PRO A 447 2.11 -2.63 -11.39
N ALA A 448 1.84 -2.56 -12.71
CA ALA A 448 1.29 -1.36 -13.33
C ALA A 448 -0.15 -1.02 -12.88
N GLU A 449 -0.90 -1.99 -12.33
CA GLU A 449 -2.25 -1.72 -11.79
C GLU A 449 -2.21 -0.72 -10.62
N GLN A 450 -1.17 -0.77 -9.78
CA GLN A 450 -1.05 0.18 -8.66
C GLN A 450 -0.69 1.59 -9.13
N THR A 451 0.06 1.74 -10.22
CA THR A 451 0.28 3.05 -10.83
C THR A 451 -0.99 3.57 -11.50
N TRP A 452 -1.74 2.68 -12.16
CA TRP A 452 -2.97 3.01 -12.87
C TRP A 452 -4.03 3.66 -11.97
N ILE A 453 -4.06 3.33 -10.68
CA ILE A 453 -4.98 3.89 -9.68
C ILE A 453 -4.86 5.41 -9.55
N GLY A 454 -3.64 5.94 -9.54
CA GLY A 454 -3.44 7.40 -9.49
C GLY A 454 -3.96 8.09 -10.76
N TRP A 455 -3.79 7.44 -11.92
CA TRP A 455 -4.29 7.94 -13.19
C TRP A 455 -5.82 7.90 -13.28
N TYR A 456 -6.44 6.84 -12.75
CA TYR A 456 -7.90 6.72 -12.69
C TYR A 456 -8.51 7.75 -11.77
N ALA A 457 -7.92 7.99 -10.60
CA ALA A 457 -8.33 9.08 -9.72
C ALA A 457 -8.32 10.43 -10.44
N ALA A 458 -7.27 10.70 -11.24
CA ALA A 458 -7.17 11.93 -12.02
C ALA A 458 -8.22 12.00 -13.15
N ALA A 459 -8.51 10.88 -13.81
CA ALA A 459 -9.45 10.80 -14.93
C ALA A 459 -10.90 11.00 -14.47
N GLU A 460 -11.30 10.37 -13.36
CA GLU A 460 -12.64 10.49 -12.78
C GLU A 460 -12.81 11.74 -11.90
N GLY A 461 -11.72 12.48 -11.66
CA GLY A 461 -11.72 13.69 -10.85
C GLY A 461 -11.82 13.45 -9.34
N PHE A 462 -11.65 12.20 -8.87
CA PHE A 462 -11.56 11.85 -7.46
C PHE A 462 -10.40 12.60 -6.76
N THR A 463 -10.48 12.74 -5.44
CA THR A 463 -9.42 13.39 -4.66
C THR A 463 -8.25 12.46 -4.36
N GLY A 464 -8.44 11.14 -4.48
CA GLY A 464 -7.42 10.15 -4.16
C GLY A 464 -7.97 8.72 -4.10
N TYR A 465 -7.39 7.88 -3.25
CA TYR A 465 -7.65 6.45 -3.19
C TYR A 465 -7.53 5.92 -1.75
N LEU A 466 -8.40 4.96 -1.41
CA LEU A 466 -8.39 4.25 -0.14
C LEU A 466 -8.11 2.76 -0.36
N ARG A 467 -7.39 2.14 0.60
CA ARG A 467 -7.34 0.67 0.72
C ARG A 467 -7.31 0.25 2.18
N TRP A 468 -8.08 -0.79 2.49
CA TRP A 468 -8.42 -1.16 3.86
C TRP A 468 -7.25 -1.70 4.71
N ALA A 469 -6.10 -2.02 4.12
CA ALA A 469 -5.00 -2.60 4.89
C ALA A 469 -3.60 -2.21 4.39
N TYR A 470 -2.88 -1.46 5.22
CA TYR A 470 -1.46 -1.15 5.03
C TYR A 470 -0.55 -2.29 5.51
N ASN A 471 -0.79 -2.81 6.72
CA ASN A 471 0.12 -3.75 7.39
C ASN A 471 -0.58 -4.79 8.29
N SER A 472 -1.81 -5.20 7.96
CA SER A 472 -2.51 -6.30 8.67
C SER A 472 -1.91 -7.66 8.26
N TRP A 473 -0.70 -7.93 8.74
CA TRP A 473 0.09 -9.09 8.33
C TRP A 473 -0.55 -10.41 8.72
N VAL A 474 -0.35 -11.42 7.87
CA VAL A 474 -0.63 -12.82 8.21
C VAL A 474 0.43 -13.36 9.17
N ALA A 475 0.37 -14.67 9.49
CA ALA A 475 1.30 -15.31 10.42
C ALA A 475 2.79 -15.10 10.03
N ASN A 476 3.14 -15.35 8.77
CA ASN A 476 4.52 -15.31 8.26
C ASN A 476 4.60 -14.49 6.96
N PRO A 477 4.45 -13.15 7.02
CA PRO A 477 4.20 -12.31 5.85
C PRO A 477 5.40 -12.24 4.89
N LEU A 478 6.64 -12.49 5.34
CA LEU A 478 7.80 -12.52 4.45
C LEU A 478 7.88 -13.80 3.61
N GLN A 479 7.18 -14.86 4.02
CA GLN A 479 7.22 -16.17 3.38
C GLN A 479 5.95 -16.46 2.59
N ASP A 480 4.78 -16.08 3.11
CA ASP A 480 3.49 -16.39 2.53
C ASP A 480 2.52 -15.21 2.71
N SER A 481 1.95 -14.72 1.60
CA SER A 481 0.97 -13.65 1.59
C SER A 481 -0.48 -14.14 1.55
N ARG A 482 -0.69 -15.45 1.43
CA ARG A 482 -2.02 -16.07 1.43
C ARG A 482 -2.67 -15.94 2.80
N PHE A 483 -4.00 -15.87 2.78
CA PHE A 483 -4.81 -15.76 3.99
C PHE A 483 -6.09 -16.60 3.87
N ARG A 484 -6.80 -16.75 5.00
CA ARG A 484 -7.99 -17.61 5.12
C ARG A 484 -9.24 -17.07 4.41
N THR A 485 -9.24 -15.84 3.87
CA THR A 485 -10.46 -15.16 3.35
C THR A 485 -10.34 -14.44 2.02
N TRP A 486 -9.17 -14.05 1.53
CA TRP A 486 -9.06 -13.17 0.36
C TRP A 486 -7.83 -13.52 -0.46
N PRO A 487 -7.75 -13.08 -1.74
CA PRO A 487 -6.57 -13.30 -2.54
C PRO A 487 -5.31 -12.77 -1.85
N ALA A 488 -4.21 -13.46 -2.09
CA ALA A 488 -2.97 -13.26 -1.38
C ALA A 488 -2.45 -11.83 -1.53
N GLY A 489 -1.97 -11.26 -0.43
CA GLY A 489 -1.53 -9.87 -0.36
C GLY A 489 -2.65 -8.84 -0.13
N ASP A 490 -3.91 -9.26 -0.03
CA ASP A 490 -5.01 -8.33 0.21
C ASP A 490 -4.81 -7.52 1.51
N THR A 491 -4.31 -8.18 2.56
CA THR A 491 -4.26 -7.65 3.93
C THR A 491 -3.04 -6.77 4.23
N TYR A 492 -2.10 -6.55 3.30
CA TYR A 492 -0.96 -5.66 3.55
C TYR A 492 -0.21 -5.24 2.27
N LEU A 493 0.41 -4.06 2.32
CA LEU A 493 1.24 -3.48 1.26
C LEU A 493 2.71 -3.31 1.68
N ALA A 494 2.99 -3.19 2.97
CA ALA A 494 4.35 -3.15 3.51
C ALA A 494 4.69 -4.48 4.20
N TYR A 495 5.98 -4.80 4.33
CA TYR A 495 6.48 -6.04 4.92
C TYR A 495 7.30 -5.79 6.19
N PRO A 496 7.43 -6.78 7.09
CA PRO A 496 8.28 -6.66 8.28
C PRO A 496 9.75 -6.34 7.94
N GLY A 497 10.41 -5.52 8.76
CA GLY A 497 11.76 -5.06 8.50
C GLY A 497 12.08 -3.69 9.10
N PRO A 498 11.47 -2.58 8.68
CA PRO A 498 10.38 -2.35 7.71
C PRO A 498 10.80 -2.37 6.24
N LEU A 499 10.08 -3.11 5.40
CA LEU A 499 10.35 -3.22 3.96
C LEU A 499 9.17 -2.69 3.14
N THR A 500 9.49 -1.95 2.08
CA THR A 500 8.52 -1.57 1.05
C THR A 500 8.24 -2.75 0.11
N SER A 501 7.24 -2.62 -0.75
CA SER A 501 6.91 -3.62 -1.79
C SER A 501 6.87 -2.99 -3.17
N VAL A 502 6.96 -3.81 -4.21
CA VAL A 502 6.72 -3.36 -5.58
C VAL A 502 5.36 -2.65 -5.68
N ARG A 503 4.31 -3.22 -5.08
CA ARG A 503 2.95 -2.63 -5.08
C ARG A 503 2.91 -1.23 -4.47
N PHE A 504 3.56 -1.06 -3.32
CA PHE A 504 3.60 0.23 -2.62
C PHE A 504 4.41 1.28 -3.40
N GLU A 505 5.56 0.90 -3.96
CA GLU A 505 6.38 1.79 -4.80
C GLU A 505 5.65 2.22 -6.09
N LYS A 506 4.90 1.30 -6.69
CA LYS A 506 4.10 1.57 -7.90
C LYS A 506 2.86 2.42 -7.62
N LEU A 507 2.28 2.32 -6.43
CA LEU A 507 1.25 3.26 -5.96
C LEU A 507 1.83 4.67 -5.79
N VAL A 508 2.98 4.81 -5.12
CA VAL A 508 3.65 6.12 -4.98
C VAL A 508 3.95 6.73 -6.35
N GLU A 509 4.37 5.92 -7.32
CA GLU A 509 4.51 6.38 -8.71
C GLU A 509 3.20 6.94 -9.29
N GLY A 510 2.07 6.24 -9.12
CA GLY A 510 0.76 6.72 -9.58
C GLY A 510 0.31 8.01 -8.88
N ILE A 511 0.60 8.15 -7.59
CA ILE A 511 0.31 9.36 -6.81
C ILE A 511 1.11 10.55 -7.35
N GLN A 512 2.40 10.37 -7.63
CA GLN A 512 3.23 11.42 -8.23
C GLN A 512 2.72 11.81 -9.63
N ASP A 513 2.26 10.85 -10.42
CA ASP A 513 1.65 11.12 -11.72
C ASP A 513 0.35 11.93 -11.58
N PHE A 514 -0.52 11.61 -10.61
CA PHE A 514 -1.70 12.40 -10.28
C PHE A 514 -1.34 13.85 -9.94
N GLU A 515 -0.34 14.06 -9.08
CA GLU A 515 0.10 15.40 -8.70
C GLU A 515 0.63 16.20 -9.91
N LYS A 516 1.38 15.56 -10.82
CA LYS A 516 1.80 16.21 -12.07
C LYS A 516 0.62 16.59 -12.94
N VAL A 517 -0.37 15.70 -13.11
CA VAL A 517 -1.60 15.98 -13.86
C VAL A 517 -2.31 17.19 -13.26
N ARG A 518 -2.46 17.25 -11.94
CA ARG A 518 -3.06 18.39 -11.23
C ARG A 518 -2.29 19.68 -11.50
N LEU A 519 -0.97 19.68 -11.29
CA LEU A 519 -0.13 20.87 -11.46
C LEU A 519 -0.16 21.40 -12.90
N LEU A 520 -0.12 20.50 -13.89
CA LEU A 520 -0.24 20.87 -15.30
C LEU A 520 -1.64 21.44 -15.61
N ARG A 521 -2.70 20.83 -15.10
CA ARG A 521 -4.06 21.33 -15.28
C ARG A 521 -4.24 22.73 -14.69
N GLU A 522 -3.74 22.96 -13.48
CA GLU A 522 -3.74 24.29 -12.83
C GLU A 522 -2.96 25.33 -13.64
N GLU A 523 -1.76 24.99 -14.10
CA GLU A 523 -0.95 25.87 -14.94
C GLU A 523 -1.68 26.22 -16.24
N PHE A 524 -2.14 25.22 -16.98
CA PHE A 524 -2.78 25.44 -18.28
C PHE A 524 -4.08 26.22 -18.14
N THR A 525 -4.86 25.97 -17.10
CA THR A 525 -6.07 26.76 -16.78
C THR A 525 -5.70 28.22 -16.50
N ARG A 526 -4.73 28.47 -15.62
CA ARG A 526 -4.27 29.83 -15.27
C ARG A 526 -3.73 30.59 -16.48
N THR A 527 -3.06 29.91 -17.42
CA THR A 527 -2.52 30.51 -18.66
C THR A 527 -3.52 30.56 -19.82
N GLY A 528 -4.72 30.00 -19.67
CA GLY A 528 -5.71 29.91 -20.74
C GLY A 528 -5.31 28.97 -21.90
N ASN A 529 -4.42 28.01 -21.67
CA ASN A 529 -3.90 27.12 -22.70
C ASN A 529 -4.85 25.94 -22.97
N GLN A 530 -5.92 26.22 -23.71
CA GLN A 530 -6.96 25.24 -24.05
C GLN A 530 -6.46 24.03 -24.85
N VAL A 531 -5.42 24.22 -25.67
CA VAL A 531 -4.81 23.13 -26.45
C VAL A 531 -4.16 22.11 -25.50
N LYS A 532 -3.38 22.58 -24.53
CA LYS A 532 -2.71 21.70 -23.55
C LYS A 532 -3.69 21.05 -22.57
N LEU A 533 -4.78 21.74 -22.21
CA LEU A 533 -5.88 21.13 -21.45
C LEU A 533 -6.52 19.97 -22.22
N ALA A 534 -6.86 20.18 -23.50
CA ALA A 534 -7.44 19.13 -24.34
C ALA A 534 -6.48 17.95 -24.57
N GLU A 535 -5.16 18.21 -24.68
CA GLU A 535 -4.14 17.15 -24.72
C GLU A 535 -4.12 16.34 -23.42
N LEU A 536 -4.19 17.00 -22.26
CA LEU A 536 -4.23 16.35 -20.96
C LEU A 536 -5.51 15.51 -20.78
N ASP A 537 -6.67 16.04 -21.15
CA ASP A 537 -7.96 15.32 -21.10
C ASP A 537 -7.93 14.08 -22.00
N LYS A 538 -7.32 14.18 -23.19
CA LYS A 538 -7.13 13.04 -24.10
C LYS A 538 -6.23 11.96 -23.52
N ILE A 539 -5.22 12.31 -22.73
CA ILE A 539 -4.37 11.32 -22.03
C ILE A 539 -5.20 10.57 -20.99
N LEU A 540 -6.03 11.29 -20.22
CA LEU A 540 -6.82 10.73 -19.13
C LEU A 540 -8.01 9.90 -19.62
N ALA A 541 -8.58 10.21 -20.78
CA ALA A 541 -9.73 9.49 -21.35
C ALA A 541 -9.49 7.98 -21.56
N ASP A 542 -8.24 7.52 -21.58
CA ASP A 542 -7.94 6.09 -21.68
C ASP A 542 -8.12 5.36 -20.34
N PHE A 543 -8.17 6.03 -19.19
CA PHE A 543 -8.26 5.41 -17.88
C PHE A 543 -9.72 5.16 -17.47
N GLU A 544 -10.27 4.05 -17.98
CA GLU A 544 -11.58 3.53 -17.59
C GLU A 544 -11.45 2.07 -17.14
N LEU A 545 -12.19 1.65 -16.11
CA LEU A 545 -12.14 0.28 -15.57
C LEU A 545 -12.43 -0.78 -16.64
N GLU A 546 -13.40 -0.53 -17.52
CA GLU A 546 -13.77 -1.46 -18.60
C GLU A 546 -12.62 -1.72 -19.58
N LYS A 547 -11.74 -0.74 -19.80
CA LYS A 547 -10.60 -0.89 -20.71
C LYS A 547 -9.56 -1.87 -20.17
N LEU A 548 -9.44 -2.03 -18.85
CA LEU A 548 -8.52 -3.01 -18.24
C LEU A 548 -8.87 -4.46 -18.57
N LYS A 549 -10.11 -4.75 -18.99
CA LYS A 549 -10.52 -6.09 -19.44
C LYS A 549 -9.83 -6.54 -20.72
N SER A 550 -9.36 -5.58 -21.53
CA SER A 550 -8.77 -5.85 -22.85
C SER A 550 -7.38 -5.26 -23.04
N THR A 551 -7.04 -4.21 -22.28
CA THR A 551 -5.77 -3.50 -22.37
C THR A 551 -5.05 -3.57 -21.03
N PRO A 552 -3.84 -4.17 -20.96
CA PRO A 552 -3.07 -4.22 -19.73
C PRO A 552 -2.73 -2.82 -19.21
N ALA A 553 -2.82 -2.63 -17.88
CA ALA A 553 -2.49 -1.37 -17.21
C ALA A 553 -1.11 -0.82 -17.62
N ALA A 554 -0.10 -1.69 -17.79
CA ALA A 554 1.25 -1.31 -18.20
C ALA A 554 1.30 -0.57 -19.55
N GLN A 555 0.47 -0.98 -20.51
CA GLN A 555 0.40 -0.31 -21.81
C GLN A 555 -0.23 1.08 -21.68
N MET A 556 -1.31 1.20 -20.91
CA MET A 556 -2.01 2.46 -20.67
C MET A 556 -1.11 3.46 -19.95
N VAL A 557 -0.48 3.04 -18.84
CA VAL A 557 0.44 3.84 -18.04
C VAL A 557 1.64 4.29 -18.89
N THR A 558 2.32 3.37 -19.59
CA THR A 558 3.49 3.72 -20.42
C THR A 558 3.16 4.78 -21.47
N LYS A 559 2.02 4.62 -22.16
CA LYS A 559 1.53 5.59 -23.15
C LYS A 559 1.26 6.95 -22.51
N ALA A 560 0.55 6.96 -21.36
CA ALA A 560 0.18 8.16 -20.66
C ALA A 560 1.38 8.93 -20.11
N LYS A 561 2.32 8.25 -19.44
CA LYS A 561 3.56 8.87 -18.92
C LYS A 561 4.42 9.46 -20.03
N SER A 562 4.52 8.77 -21.16
CA SER A 562 5.25 9.27 -22.33
C SER A 562 4.60 10.53 -22.92
N ALA A 563 3.27 10.64 -22.87
CA ALA A 563 2.56 11.84 -23.30
C ALA A 563 2.68 12.98 -22.28
N LEU A 564 2.49 12.69 -20.99
CA LEU A 564 2.59 13.65 -19.89
C LEU A 564 3.97 14.31 -19.82
N ASN A 565 5.05 13.53 -19.99
CA ASN A 565 6.42 14.06 -19.98
C ASN A 565 6.73 15.00 -21.18
N ARG A 566 5.83 15.12 -22.16
CA ARG A 566 5.95 16.06 -23.29
C ARG A 566 5.11 17.34 -23.10
N LEU A 567 4.36 17.43 -22.00
CA LEU A 567 3.61 18.63 -21.57
C LEU A 567 4.48 19.48 -20.62
#